data_AF-A0A0Q6W372-F1
#
_entry.id   AF-A0A0Q6W372-F1
#
_cell.length_a   1.000
_cell.length_b   1.000
_cell.length_c   1.000
_cell.angle_alpha   90.00
_cell.angle_beta   90.00
_cell.angle_gamma   90.00
#
_symmetry.space_group_name_H-M   'P 1'
#
loop_
_entity.id
_entity.type
_entity.pdbx_description
1 polymer ?
#
loop_
_entity_poly.entity_id
_entity_poly.type
_entity_poly.pdbx_seq_one_letter_code
_entity_poly.pdbx_strand_id
1 'polypeptide(L)'
;MAPDTNELQAINTSWQIAIQEILRMIIRDMYHAGGEVAFNTNIKRIEEAAVDSIYTDLRLRGTDEWTEVLVKERASNFVTTLLTSFTYDRA
;
A
#
# COMPACT_ATOMS: atom_id res chain seq x y z
N MET A 1 -1.23 16.14 30.07
CA MET A 1 -1.49 14.69 30.10
C MET A 1 -0.93 14.12 28.81
N ALA A 2 -0.14 13.05 28.86
CA ALA A 2 0.31 12.39 27.64
C ALA A 2 -0.94 11.83 26.91
N PRO A 3 -0.99 11.85 25.57
CA PRO A 3 -2.09 11.24 24.83
C PRO A 3 -2.22 9.77 25.24
N ASP A 4 -3.45 9.31 25.45
CA ASP A 4 -3.72 7.91 25.79
C ASP A 4 -3.23 7.05 24.62
N THR A 5 -2.19 6.25 24.87
CA THR A 5 -1.58 5.37 23.86
C THR A 5 -2.61 4.49 23.16
N ASN A 6 -3.70 4.12 23.85
CA ASN A 6 -4.78 3.32 23.27
C ASN A 6 -5.61 4.13 22.27
N GLU A 7 -5.84 5.42 22.54
CA GLU A 7 -6.57 6.31 21.64
C GLU A 7 -5.77 6.58 20.36
N LEU A 8 -4.47 6.84 20.50
CA LEU A 8 -3.57 7.01 19.34
C LEU A 8 -3.45 5.72 18.51
N GLN A 9 -3.40 4.56 19.16
CA GLN A 9 -3.44 3.27 18.46
C GLN A 9 -4.76 3.08 17.72
N ALA A 10 -5.90 3.37 18.35
CA ALA A 10 -7.21 3.25 17.73
C ALA A 10 -7.34 4.15 16.49
N ILE A 11 -6.88 5.39 16.56
CA ILE A 11 -6.87 6.33 15.42
C ILE A 11 -6.03 5.78 14.26
N ASN A 12 -4.80 5.35 14.55
CA ASN A 12 -3.90 4.83 13.53
C ASN A 12 -4.45 3.56 12.86
N THR A 13 -4.99 2.63 13.65
CA THR A 13 -5.61 1.41 13.13
C THR A 13 -6.85 1.72 12.29
N SER A 14 -7.69 2.65 12.74
CA SER A 14 -8.89 3.06 12.00
C SER A 14 -8.54 3.66 10.63
N TRP A 15 -7.49 4.50 10.58
CA TRP A 15 -6.97 5.08 9.35
C TRP A 15 -6.44 4.01 8.39
N GLN A 16 -5.67 3.05 8.90
CA GLN A 16 -5.15 1.93 8.09
C GLN A 16 -6.28 1.11 7.48
N ILE A 17 -7.31 0.76 8.26
CA ILE A 17 -8.48 0.01 7.79
C ILE A 17 -9.23 0.82 6.72
N ALA A 18 -9.49 2.10 6.98
CA ALA A 18 -10.22 2.94 6.04
C ALA A 18 -9.52 3.04 4.67
N ILE A 19 -8.21 3.25 4.66
CA ILE A 19 -7.42 3.26 3.41
C ILE A 19 -7.49 1.90 2.72
N GLN A 20 -7.31 0.79 3.46
CA GLN A 20 -7.34 -0.54 2.88
C GLN A 20 -8.69 -0.86 2.23
N GLU A 21 -9.80 -0.50 2.87
CA GLU A 21 -11.14 -0.74 2.32
C GLU A 21 -11.42 0.13 1.08
N ILE A 22 -11.00 1.40 1.08
CA ILE A 22 -11.11 2.27 -0.10
C ILE A 22 -10.31 1.68 -1.27
N LEU A 23 -9.06 1.25 -1.03
CA LEU A 23 -8.23 0.63 -2.06
C LEU A 23 -8.87 -0.66 -2.59
N ARG A 24 -9.40 -1.52 -1.71
CA ARG A 24 -10.16 -2.72 -2.10
C ARG A 24 -11.33 -2.39 -3.03
N MET A 25 -12.09 -1.35 -2.71
CA MET A 25 -13.24 -0.94 -3.51
C MET A 25 -12.84 -0.43 -4.89
N ILE A 26 -11.82 0.42 -4.98
CA ILE A 26 -11.29 0.94 -6.27
C ILE A 26 -10.80 -0.23 -7.14
N ILE A 27 -10.08 -1.17 -6.54
CA ILE A 27 -9.49 -2.31 -7.27
C ILE A 27 -10.57 -3.28 -7.75
N ARG A 28 -11.62 -3.53 -6.94
CA ARG A 28 -12.80 -4.27 -7.40
C ARG A 28 -13.50 -3.59 -8.57
N ASP A 29 -13.66 -2.27 -8.52
CA ASP A 29 -14.30 -1.51 -9.61
C ASP A 29 -13.49 -1.60 -10.91
N MET A 30 -12.15 -1.48 -10.82
CA MET A 30 -11.25 -1.70 -11.96
C MET A 30 -11.40 -3.10 -12.56
N TYR A 31 -11.54 -4.13 -11.72
CA TYR A 31 -11.77 -5.50 -12.16
C TYR A 31 -13.09 -5.60 -12.94
N HIS A 32 -14.19 -5.06 -12.41
CA HIS A 32 -15.50 -5.12 -13.03
C HIS A 32 -15.59 -4.32 -14.35
N ALA A 33 -14.89 -3.18 -14.45
CA ALA A 33 -14.94 -2.31 -15.62
C ALA A 33 -14.20 -2.90 -16.84
N GLY A 34 -13.04 -3.51 -16.65
CA GLY A 34 -12.15 -3.96 -17.74
C GLY A 34 -12.03 -5.47 -17.92
N GLY A 35 -12.55 -6.26 -16.98
CA GLY A 35 -12.33 -7.70 -16.92
C GLY A 35 -10.90 -8.08 -16.51
N GLU A 36 -10.68 -9.38 -16.32
CA GLU A 36 -9.47 -9.93 -15.68
C GLU A 36 -8.15 -9.57 -16.38
N VAL A 37 -8.11 -9.57 -17.72
CA VAL A 37 -6.89 -9.27 -18.47
C VAL A 37 -6.47 -7.81 -18.29
N ALA A 38 -7.42 -6.88 -18.41
CA ALA A 38 -7.16 -5.45 -18.20
C ALA A 38 -6.80 -5.16 -16.74
N PHE A 39 -7.48 -5.83 -15.80
CA PHE A 39 -7.20 -5.75 -14.38
C PHE A 39 -5.76 -6.15 -14.05
N ASN A 40 -5.33 -7.35 -14.44
CA ASN A 40 -3.99 -7.85 -14.16
C ASN A 40 -2.90 -6.96 -14.76
N THR A 41 -3.13 -6.43 -15.97
CA THR A 41 -2.22 -5.48 -16.61
C THR A 41 -2.12 -4.18 -15.81
N ASN A 42 -3.25 -3.64 -15.34
CA ASN A 42 -3.28 -2.42 -14.55
C ASN A 42 -2.62 -2.60 -13.19
N ILE A 43 -2.89 -3.70 -12.48
CA ILE A 43 -2.30 -3.97 -11.17
C ILE A 43 -0.79 -4.10 -11.26
N LYS A 44 -0.27 -4.83 -12.24
CA LYS A 44 1.17 -4.93 -12.47
C LYS A 44 1.81 -3.57 -12.72
N ARG A 45 1.20 -2.74 -13.57
CA ARG A 45 1.68 -1.38 -13.84
C ARG A 45 1.69 -0.49 -12.60
N ILE A 46 0.65 -0.60 -11.76
CA ILE A 46 0.56 0.14 -10.49
C ILE A 46 1.64 -0.32 -9.52
N GLU A 47 1.86 -1.63 -9.40
CA GLU A 47 2.91 -2.20 -8.55
C GLU A 47 4.29 -1.67 -8.95
N GLU A 48 4.65 -1.79 -10.23
CA GLU A 48 5.94 -1.35 -10.76
C GLU A 48 6.15 0.16 -10.52
N ALA A 49 5.13 0.99 -10.81
CA ALA A 49 5.20 2.43 -10.61
C ALA A 49 5.30 2.83 -9.12
N ALA A 50 4.59 2.12 -8.24
CA ALA A 50 4.63 2.38 -6.81
C ALA A 50 5.98 2.00 -6.20
N VAL A 51 6.53 0.85 -6.57
CA VAL A 51 7.88 0.42 -6.15
C VAL A 51 8.92 1.41 -6.66
N ASP A 52 8.87 1.80 -7.93
CA ASP A 52 9.80 2.78 -8.50
C ASP A 52 9.75 4.12 -7.75
N SER A 53 8.54 4.66 -7.50
CA SER A 53 8.39 5.91 -6.75
C SER A 53 8.88 5.80 -5.29
N ILE A 54 8.70 4.65 -4.63
CA ILE A 54 9.26 4.42 -3.29
C ILE A 54 10.78 4.48 -3.32
N TYR A 55 11.44 3.89 -4.32
CA TYR A 55 12.90 3.90 -4.38
C TYR A 55 13.48 5.26 -4.82
N THR A 56 12.81 5.95 -5.74
CA THR A 56 13.31 7.16 -6.39
C THR A 56 12.88 8.46 -5.71
N ASP A 57 11.61 8.56 -5.28
CA ASP A 57 11.02 9.82 -4.80
C ASP A 57 10.88 9.90 -3.27
N LEU A 58 10.77 8.77 -2.58
CA LEU A 58 10.64 8.76 -1.12
C LEU A 58 11.95 9.27 -0.49
N ARG A 59 11.86 10.40 0.21
CA ARG A 59 12.97 11.01 0.96
C ARG A 59 12.59 11.17 2.42
N LEU A 60 13.26 10.42 3.29
CA LEU A 60 13.05 10.51 4.74
C LEU A 60 14.01 11.55 5.32
N ARG A 61 13.51 12.78 5.50
CA ARG A 61 14.33 13.88 6.02
C ARG A 61 14.76 13.60 7.46
N GLY A 62 16.05 13.65 7.73
CA GLY A 62 16.61 13.47 9.08
C GLY A 62 16.78 12.02 9.51
N THR A 63 16.79 11.09 8.55
CA THR A 63 16.98 9.64 8.78
C THR A 63 18.33 9.20 8.22
N ASP A 64 18.98 8.21 8.84
CA ASP A 64 20.22 7.64 8.32
C ASP A 64 19.96 6.77 7.09
N GLU A 65 20.98 6.62 6.24
CA GLU A 65 20.88 5.92 4.95
C GLU A 65 20.40 4.47 5.11
N TRP A 66 20.82 3.79 6.18
CA TRP A 66 20.40 2.42 6.46
C TRP A 66 18.90 2.34 6.81
N THR A 67 18.42 3.24 7.66
CA THR A 67 17.00 3.32 7.99
C THR A 67 16.17 3.70 6.76
N GLU A 68 16.66 4.57 5.87
CA GLU A 68 15.97 4.89 4.61
C GLU A 68 15.83 3.67 3.70
N VAL A 69 16.90 2.90 3.51
CA VAL A 69 16.87 1.66 2.72
C VAL A 69 15.86 0.67 3.31
N LEU A 70 15.90 0.46 4.63
CA LEU A 70 14.98 -0.47 5.30
C LEU A 70 13.51 -0.05 5.18
N VAL A 71 13.21 1.25 5.26
CA VAL A 71 11.85 1.76 5.09
C VAL A 71 11.38 1.59 3.65
N LYS A 72 12.24 1.88 2.66
CA LYS A 72 11.93 1.68 1.24
C LYS A 72 11.64 0.22 0.91
N GLU A 73 12.46 -0.69 1.44
CA GLU A 73 12.26 -2.14 1.26
C GLU A 73 10.93 -2.59 1.89
N ARG A 74 10.66 -2.19 3.14
CA ARG A 74 9.40 -2.55 3.82
C ARG A 74 8.17 -1.98 3.13
N ALA A 75 8.22 -0.74 2.68
CA ALA A 75 7.13 -0.11 1.95
C ALA A 75 6.86 -0.83 0.62
N SER A 76 7.92 -1.19 -0.11
CA SER A 76 7.81 -1.93 -1.38
C SER A 76 7.20 -3.31 -1.18
N ASN A 77 7.68 -4.06 -0.19
CA ASN A 77 7.13 -5.37 0.17
C ASN A 77 5.65 -5.28 0.57
N PHE A 78 5.26 -4.21 1.28
CA PHE A 78 3.88 -3.98 1.64
C PHE A 78 3.00 -3.73 0.42
N VAL A 79 3.46 -2.93 -0.55
CA VAL A 79 2.75 -2.69 -1.82
C VAL A 79 2.55 -4.01 -2.58
N THR A 80 3.60 -4.79 -2.80
CA THR A 80 3.51 -6.09 -3.48
C THR A 80 2.54 -7.03 -2.79
N THR A 81 2.64 -7.16 -1.47
CA THR A 81 1.76 -8.05 -0.68
C THR A 81 0.30 -7.61 -0.78
N LEU A 82 0.05 -6.30 -0.66
CA LEU A 82 -1.30 -5.75 -0.73
C LEU A 82 -1.93 -5.96 -2.11
N LEU A 83 -1.21 -5.64 -3.19
CA LEU A 83 -1.72 -5.80 -4.55
C LEU A 83 -1.92 -7.28 -4.93
N THR A 84 -1.02 -8.15 -4.48
CA THR A 84 -1.16 -9.61 -4.60
C THR A 84 -2.42 -10.10 -3.87
N SER A 85 -2.74 -9.57 -2.70
CA SER A 85 -3.96 -10.00 -1.98
C SER A 85 -5.23 -9.76 -2.80
N PHE A 86 -5.26 -8.74 -3.66
CA PHE A 86 -6.43 -8.46 -4.49
C PHE A 86 -6.55 -9.32 -5.73
N THR A 87 -5.44 -9.88 -6.23
CA THR A 87 -5.48 -10.82 -7.36
C THR A 87 -5.89 -12.22 -6.91
N TYR A 88 -5.60 -12.59 -5.66
CA TYR A 88 -5.89 -13.90 -5.09
C TYR A 88 -7.16 -14.00 -4.23
N ASP A 89 -7.88 -12.89 -3.94
CA ASP A 89 -9.16 -12.87 -3.19
C ASP A 89 -10.35 -13.46 -4.00
N ARG A 90 -10.06 -14.47 -4.82
CA ARG A 90 -11.00 -15.38 -5.48
C ARG A 90 -10.87 -16.75 -4.83
N ALA A 91 -11.35 -16.87 -3.59
CA ALA A 91 -11.66 -18.15 -2.96
C ALA A 91 -13.09 -18.10 -2.43
#